data_AF-A0A2A5DS52-F1
#
_entry.id   AF-A0A2A5DS52-F1
#
_cell.length_a   1.000
_cell.length_b   1.000
_cell.length_c   1.000
_cell.angle_alpha   90.00
_cell.angle_beta   90.00
_cell.angle_gamma   90.00
#
_symmetry.space_group_name_H-M   'P 1'
#
loop_
_entity.id
_entity.type
_entity.pdbx_description
1 polymer ?
#
loop_
_entity_poly.entity_id
_entity_poly.type
_entity_poly.pdbx_seq_one_letter_code
_entity_poly.pdbx_strand_id
1 'polypeptide(L)'
;MSYIKDRLSLISIIDSHTHFWDPSCFDYPWLERLPNINKAFLPSDYLNDTVNIMIEGCVFVQCDTITSQIKDEVHFVQTLARDFPVIKGIVAAAPIESGDAIRPYLEELKEIPLVKGVRRLLQDETSEFALQNNFQKGLKVLADLDLPFDVCVKNNNQLSAISKLVQQNERNIFILDHFGKPNVGGGEFDLWKNNIQEIAKSENVYCKFSGLLTEMSGAQKVDVLSPYFDIVLESFGSKRILYGCDWPVCNLGGWL
;
A
#
# COMPACT_ATOMS: atom_id res chain seq x y z
N MET A 1 18.31 5.48 22.83
CA MET A 1 17.73 6.38 21.81
C MET A 1 18.76 7.04 20.91
N SER A 2 19.95 7.52 21.37
CA SER A 2 20.93 8.13 20.44
C SER A 2 21.55 7.12 19.46
N TYR A 3 21.83 5.89 19.91
CA TYR A 3 22.44 4.84 19.06
C TYR A 3 21.61 4.44 17.82
N ILE A 4 20.27 4.54 17.88
CA ILE A 4 19.40 4.24 16.75
C ILE A 4 19.36 5.44 15.78
N LYS A 5 19.30 6.67 16.30
CA LYS A 5 19.37 7.89 15.48
C LYS A 5 20.67 7.97 14.69
N ASP A 6 21.80 7.62 15.32
CA ASP A 6 23.12 7.62 14.68
C ASP A 6 23.28 6.54 13.60
N ARG A 7 22.45 5.48 13.62
CA ARG A 7 22.45 4.43 12.57
C ARG A 7 21.46 4.71 11.44
N LEU A 8 20.33 5.37 11.73
CA LEU A 8 19.36 5.75 10.69
C LEU A 8 19.95 6.76 9.70
N SER A 9 20.88 7.62 10.15
CA SER A 9 21.61 8.55 9.28
C SER A 9 22.59 7.87 8.31
N LEU A 10 22.78 6.55 8.40
CA LEU A 10 23.66 5.77 7.52
C LEU A 10 22.90 4.82 6.58
N ILE A 11 21.56 4.72 6.71
CA ILE A 11 20.75 3.82 5.90
C ILE A 11 19.99 4.65 4.87
N SER A 12 20.25 4.34 3.60
CA SER A 12 19.49 4.86 2.48
C SER A 12 18.12 4.17 2.42
N ILE A 13 17.04 4.93 2.53
CA ILE A 13 15.67 4.38 2.61
C ILE A 13 14.91 4.65 1.32
N ILE A 14 14.30 3.59 0.77
CA ILE A 14 13.19 3.72 -0.17
C ILE A 14 11.88 3.51 0.59
N ASP A 15 11.04 4.54 0.58
CA ASP A 15 9.72 4.50 1.17
C ASP A 15 8.70 3.97 0.14
N SER A 16 8.27 2.72 0.30
CA SER A 16 7.40 2.06 -0.70
C SER A 16 5.93 2.42 -0.60
N HIS A 17 5.52 3.27 0.36
CA HIS A 17 4.11 3.63 0.55
C HIS A 17 3.97 5.08 0.99
N THR A 18 3.74 5.96 0.03
CA THR A 18 3.45 7.38 0.27
C THR A 18 2.27 7.82 -0.60
N HIS A 19 1.59 8.86 -0.15
CA HIS A 19 0.45 9.45 -0.84
C HIS A 19 0.69 10.95 -1.04
N PHE A 20 0.29 11.45 -2.19
CA PHE A 20 0.28 12.88 -2.50
C PHE A 20 -1.07 13.21 -3.10
N TRP A 21 -1.77 14.17 -2.53
CA TRP A 21 -3.09 14.54 -3.01
C TRP A 21 -3.36 16.03 -2.84
N ASP A 22 -4.30 16.52 -3.64
CA ASP A 22 -4.83 17.87 -3.55
C ASP A 22 -6.35 17.82 -3.77
N PRO A 23 -7.18 18.01 -2.72
CA PRO A 23 -8.64 17.98 -2.84
C PRO A 23 -9.21 19.15 -3.66
N SER A 24 -8.40 20.14 -4.03
CA SER A 24 -8.80 21.17 -5.01
C SER A 24 -8.67 20.72 -6.46
N CYS A 25 -7.89 19.66 -6.72
CA CYS A 25 -7.66 19.11 -8.05
C CYS A 25 -8.48 17.83 -8.31
N PHE A 26 -8.79 17.06 -7.27
CA PHE A 26 -9.36 15.73 -7.35
C PHE A 26 -10.40 15.48 -6.27
N ASP A 27 -11.34 14.58 -6.54
CA ASP A 27 -12.40 14.19 -5.62
C ASP A 27 -12.00 12.91 -4.87
N TYR A 28 -11.87 13.03 -3.54
CA TYR A 28 -11.56 11.94 -2.62
C TYR A 28 -12.68 11.78 -1.59
N PRO A 29 -13.74 11.00 -1.89
CA PRO A 29 -14.91 10.89 -0.98
C PRO A 29 -14.55 10.45 0.44
N TRP A 30 -13.48 9.66 0.61
CA TRP A 30 -13.07 9.18 1.93
C TRP A 30 -12.49 10.29 2.83
N LEU A 31 -11.92 11.37 2.27
CA LEU A 31 -11.37 12.50 3.03
C LEU A 31 -12.45 13.34 3.72
N GLU A 32 -13.70 13.30 3.25
CA GLU A 32 -14.82 13.99 3.90
C GLU A 32 -15.01 13.55 5.37
N ARG A 33 -14.65 12.30 5.67
CA ARG A 33 -14.73 11.71 7.01
C ARG A 33 -13.52 12.05 7.89
N LEU A 34 -12.48 12.67 7.33
CA LEU A 34 -11.19 12.89 7.97
C LEU A 34 -10.72 14.35 7.77
N PRO A 35 -11.42 15.34 8.38
CA PRO A 35 -11.17 16.77 8.13
C PRO A 35 -9.72 17.21 8.43
N ASN A 36 -9.02 16.54 9.34
CA ASN A 36 -7.64 16.86 9.70
C ASN A 36 -6.64 16.66 8.55
N ILE A 37 -6.95 15.76 7.62
CA ILE A 37 -6.12 15.45 6.46
C ILE A 37 -6.81 15.78 5.12
N ASN A 38 -8.00 16.39 5.18
CA ASN A 38 -8.72 16.87 4.00
C ASN A 38 -8.18 18.24 3.53
N LYS A 39 -6.92 18.21 3.08
CA LYS A 39 -6.17 19.34 2.53
C LYS A 39 -5.06 18.80 1.62
N ALA A 40 -4.39 19.67 0.88
CA ALA A 40 -3.26 19.27 0.05
C ALA A 40 -2.10 18.74 0.91
N PHE A 41 -1.50 17.66 0.42
CA PHE A 41 -0.25 17.08 0.91
C PHE A 41 0.63 16.78 -0.29
N LEU A 42 1.70 17.55 -0.45
CA LEU A 42 2.58 17.51 -1.61
C LEU A 42 3.98 16.99 -1.25
N PRO A 43 4.81 16.63 -2.24
CA PRO A 43 6.15 16.11 -1.97
C PRO A 43 7.03 17.06 -1.15
N SER A 44 6.83 18.38 -1.26
CA SER A 44 7.51 19.36 -0.42
C SER A 44 7.20 19.19 1.06
N ASP A 45 5.95 18.86 1.40
CA ASP A 45 5.54 18.65 2.79
C ASP A 45 6.16 17.35 3.33
N TYR A 46 6.16 16.29 2.52
CA TYR A 46 6.82 15.03 2.87
C TYR A 46 8.31 15.21 3.13
N LEU A 47 9.03 15.94 2.27
CA LEU A 47 10.46 16.22 2.46
C LEU A 47 10.74 17.05 3.71
N ASN A 48 9.84 17.97 4.07
CA ASN A 48 9.94 18.74 5.31
C ASN A 48 9.74 17.84 6.53
N ASP A 49 8.72 16.99 6.53
CA ASP A 49 8.42 16.06 7.63
C ASP A 49 9.50 14.98 7.80
N THR A 50 10.19 14.64 6.72
CA THR A 50 11.25 13.62 6.69
C THR A 50 12.68 14.18 6.69
N VAL A 51 12.85 15.49 6.93
CA VAL A 51 14.16 16.19 6.79
C VAL A 51 15.32 15.56 7.58
N ASN A 52 15.03 14.85 8.68
CA ASN A 52 16.02 14.19 9.53
C ASN A 52 16.25 12.70 9.18
N ILE A 53 15.65 12.22 8.10
CA ILE A 53 15.71 10.83 7.64
C ILE A 53 16.30 10.84 6.22
N MET A 54 17.26 9.96 5.94
CA MET A 54 17.83 9.84 4.60
C MET A 54 16.89 9.03 3.68
N ILE A 55 15.87 9.70 3.15
CA ILE A 55 15.00 9.15 2.11
C ILE A 55 15.70 9.31 0.75
N GLU A 56 16.11 8.19 0.15
CA GLU A 56 16.66 8.16 -1.22
C GLU A 56 15.57 8.26 -2.26
N GLY A 57 14.38 7.76 -1.93
CA GLY A 57 13.23 7.82 -2.80
C GLY A 57 11.95 7.32 -2.14
N CYS A 58 10.83 7.65 -2.76
CA CYS A 58 9.53 7.16 -2.36
C CYS A 58 8.74 6.62 -3.57
N VAL A 59 7.74 5.78 -3.26
CA VAL A 59 6.76 5.27 -4.21
C VAL A 59 5.41 5.88 -3.84
N PHE A 60 4.85 6.62 -4.78
CA PHE A 60 3.47 7.08 -4.68
C PHE A 60 2.51 5.91 -4.87
N VAL A 61 1.47 5.83 -4.06
CA VAL A 61 0.38 4.88 -4.18
C VAL A 61 -0.93 5.64 -4.34
N GLN A 62 -1.76 5.25 -5.30
CA GLN A 62 -3.06 5.87 -5.62
C GLN A 62 -3.90 6.19 -4.37
N CYS A 63 -4.60 7.32 -4.34
CA CYS A 63 -5.23 7.87 -3.14
C CYS A 63 -6.77 7.69 -3.09
N ASP A 64 -7.31 6.72 -3.84
CA ASP A 64 -8.75 6.44 -3.94
C ASP A 64 -9.57 7.61 -4.48
N THR A 65 -9.06 8.27 -5.52
CA THR A 65 -9.87 9.21 -6.32
C THR A 65 -11.07 8.49 -6.92
N ILE A 66 -12.13 9.23 -7.25
CA ILE A 66 -13.22 8.68 -8.07
C ILE A 66 -12.70 8.04 -9.37
N THR A 67 -13.37 6.99 -9.86
CA THR A 67 -12.88 6.17 -10.98
C THR A 67 -12.61 6.98 -12.26
N SER A 68 -13.35 8.05 -12.52
CA SER A 68 -13.14 8.91 -13.70
C SER A 68 -11.83 9.70 -13.66
N GLN A 69 -11.16 9.81 -12.51
CA GLN A 69 -9.95 10.62 -12.30
C GLN A 69 -8.68 9.79 -12.12
N ILE A 70 -8.76 8.46 -12.09
CA ILE A 70 -7.58 7.60 -11.81
C ILE A 70 -6.42 7.79 -12.79
N LYS A 71 -6.71 8.11 -14.06
CA LYS A 71 -5.70 8.43 -15.07
C LYS A 71 -5.03 9.78 -14.80
N ASP A 72 -5.85 10.76 -14.44
CA ASP A 72 -5.40 12.12 -14.17
C ASP A 72 -4.52 12.15 -12.90
N GLU A 73 -4.78 11.29 -11.91
CA GLU A 73 -3.94 11.14 -10.72
C GLU A 73 -2.51 10.68 -11.09
N VAL A 74 -2.38 9.73 -12.02
CA VAL A 74 -1.06 9.29 -12.51
C VAL A 74 -0.33 10.45 -13.20
N HIS A 75 -1.01 11.22 -14.04
CA HIS A 75 -0.42 12.37 -14.73
C HIS A 75 -0.03 13.51 -13.78
N PHE A 76 -0.83 13.74 -12.74
CA PHE A 76 -0.51 14.67 -11.66
C PHE A 76 0.80 14.27 -10.98
N VAL A 77 0.94 13.00 -10.59
CA VAL A 77 2.17 12.52 -9.93
C VAL A 77 3.36 12.50 -10.87
N GLN A 78 3.19 12.21 -12.17
CA GLN A 78 4.27 12.38 -13.16
C GLN A 78 4.75 13.83 -13.24
N THR A 79 3.84 14.80 -13.10
CA THR A 79 4.19 16.21 -13.09
C THR A 79 4.99 16.55 -11.83
N LEU A 80 4.52 16.09 -10.66
CA LEU A 80 5.26 16.22 -9.40
C LEU A 80 6.67 15.59 -9.49
N ALA A 81 6.80 14.41 -10.08
CA ALA A 81 8.08 13.71 -10.18
C ALA A 81 9.13 14.44 -11.05
N ARG A 82 8.73 15.39 -11.89
CA ARG A 82 9.66 16.26 -12.64
C ARG A 82 10.37 17.25 -11.71
N ASP A 83 9.63 17.81 -10.76
CA ASP A 83 10.14 18.79 -9.80
C ASP A 83 10.71 18.13 -8.54
N PHE A 84 10.25 16.91 -8.24
CA PHE A 84 10.63 16.13 -7.05
C PHE A 84 11.19 14.75 -7.45
N PRO A 85 12.48 14.66 -7.80
CA PRO A 85 13.12 13.39 -8.19
C PRO A 85 13.16 12.32 -7.09
N VAL A 86 12.75 12.65 -5.86
CA VAL A 86 12.54 11.69 -4.77
C VAL A 86 11.46 10.67 -5.13
N ILE A 87 10.48 11.03 -5.97
CA ILE A 87 9.45 10.09 -6.44
C ILE A 87 10.09 9.13 -7.46
N LYS A 88 10.22 7.85 -7.09
CA LYS A 88 10.85 6.81 -7.91
C LYS A 88 9.86 5.83 -8.53
N GLY A 89 8.60 5.85 -8.09
CA GLY A 89 7.58 4.93 -8.57
C GLY A 89 6.16 5.41 -8.31
N ILE A 90 5.24 4.86 -9.11
CA ILE A 90 3.79 5.04 -9.03
C ILE A 90 3.16 3.65 -8.96
N VAL A 91 2.32 3.43 -7.96
CA VAL A 91 1.34 2.34 -7.90
C VAL A 91 -0.01 2.96 -8.25
N ALA A 92 -0.45 2.76 -9.50
CA ALA A 92 -1.64 3.41 -10.04
C ALA A 92 -2.94 2.69 -9.64
N ALA A 93 -4.08 3.38 -9.59
CA ALA A 93 -5.37 2.73 -9.40
C ALA A 93 -5.75 1.92 -10.66
N ALA A 94 -6.24 0.69 -10.45
CA ALA A 94 -6.74 -0.15 -11.54
C ALA A 94 -7.99 -0.95 -11.14
N PRO A 95 -9.11 -0.84 -11.89
CA PRO A 95 -10.34 -1.59 -11.61
C PRO A 95 -10.25 -3.03 -12.14
N ILE A 96 -9.48 -3.88 -11.44
CA ILE A 96 -9.17 -5.28 -11.81
C ILE A 96 -10.42 -6.12 -12.08
N GLU A 97 -11.53 -5.81 -11.43
CA GLU A 97 -12.86 -6.40 -11.65
C GLU A 97 -13.42 -6.22 -13.06
N SER A 98 -12.80 -5.36 -13.90
CA SER A 98 -13.15 -5.19 -15.31
C SER A 98 -12.73 -6.40 -16.17
N GLY A 99 -11.95 -7.33 -15.63
CA GLY A 99 -11.51 -8.54 -16.31
C GLY A 99 -10.70 -8.24 -17.56
N ASP A 100 -10.96 -8.97 -18.65
CA ASP A 100 -10.19 -8.84 -19.90
C ASP A 100 -10.24 -7.41 -20.48
N ALA A 101 -11.30 -6.66 -20.18
CA ALA A 101 -11.49 -5.29 -20.69
C ALA A 101 -10.51 -4.27 -20.10
N ILE A 102 -9.79 -4.61 -19.02
CA ILE A 102 -8.80 -3.70 -18.42
C ILE A 102 -7.51 -3.59 -19.23
N ARG A 103 -7.26 -4.52 -20.16
CA ARG A 103 -5.96 -4.64 -20.86
C ARG A 103 -5.47 -3.33 -21.52
N PRO A 104 -6.27 -2.62 -22.33
CA PRO A 104 -5.79 -1.39 -22.96
C PRO A 104 -5.34 -0.34 -21.93
N TYR A 105 -6.05 -0.24 -20.81
CA TYR A 105 -5.68 0.68 -19.73
C TYR A 105 -4.35 0.29 -19.07
N LEU A 106 -4.12 -1.00 -18.80
CA LEU A 106 -2.86 -1.45 -18.20
C LEU A 106 -1.68 -1.33 -19.17
N GLU A 107 -1.90 -1.53 -20.47
CA GLU A 107 -0.89 -1.31 -21.52
C GLU A 107 -0.49 0.18 -21.55
N GLU A 108 -1.44 1.11 -21.52
CA GLU A 108 -1.16 2.54 -21.40
C GLU A 108 -0.35 2.88 -20.14
N LEU A 109 -0.70 2.28 -18.99
CA LEU A 109 0.06 2.49 -17.75
C LEU A 109 1.49 1.95 -17.85
N LYS A 110 1.71 0.82 -18.53
CA LYS A 110 3.03 0.20 -18.68
C LYS A 110 3.99 1.05 -19.50
N GLU A 111 3.47 1.85 -20.43
CA GLU A 111 4.26 2.82 -21.21
C GLU A 111 4.79 3.98 -20.35
N ILE A 112 4.29 4.17 -19.13
CA ILE A 112 4.77 5.19 -18.19
C ILE A 112 5.91 4.61 -17.34
N PRO A 113 7.18 5.04 -17.52
CA PRO A 113 8.32 4.40 -16.84
C PRO A 113 8.28 4.48 -15.30
N LEU A 114 7.56 5.46 -14.75
CA LEU A 114 7.37 5.59 -13.31
C LEU A 114 6.33 4.61 -12.75
N VAL A 115 5.43 4.05 -13.56
CA VAL A 115 4.47 3.05 -13.06
C VAL A 115 5.23 1.75 -12.77
N LYS A 116 5.15 1.30 -11.51
CA LYS A 116 5.81 0.09 -11.01
C LYS A 116 4.84 -1.00 -10.54
N GLY A 117 3.55 -0.68 -10.49
CA GLY A 117 2.51 -1.61 -10.10
C GLY A 117 1.15 -0.92 -10.14
N VAL A 118 0.12 -1.64 -9.71
CA VAL A 118 -1.23 -1.11 -9.58
C VAL A 118 -1.86 -1.55 -8.26
N ARG A 119 -2.83 -0.78 -7.77
CA ARG A 119 -3.63 -1.08 -6.57
C ARG A 119 -5.11 -1.08 -6.90
N ARG A 120 -5.83 -1.99 -6.25
CA ARG A 120 -7.29 -1.93 -6.09
C ARG A 120 -7.61 -2.09 -4.62
N LEU A 121 -8.26 -1.09 -4.04
CA LEU A 121 -8.70 -1.16 -2.65
C LEU A 121 -9.79 -2.21 -2.52
N LEU A 122 -9.54 -3.26 -1.74
CA LEU A 122 -10.53 -4.30 -1.45
C LEU A 122 -11.17 -4.06 -0.08
N GLN A 123 -10.58 -3.17 0.73
CA GLN A 123 -11.03 -2.86 2.08
C GLN A 123 -12.50 -2.42 2.16
N ASP A 124 -13.12 -1.88 1.11
CA ASP A 124 -14.53 -1.50 1.14
C ASP A 124 -15.48 -2.54 0.51
N GLU A 125 -14.93 -3.62 -0.03
CA GLU A 125 -15.64 -4.70 -0.72
C GLU A 125 -15.91 -5.92 0.18
N THR A 126 -16.68 -6.89 -0.32
CA THR A 126 -16.83 -8.20 0.35
C THR A 126 -15.58 -9.07 0.15
N SER A 127 -15.39 -10.08 1.00
CA SER A 127 -14.24 -10.99 0.90
C SER A 127 -14.21 -11.79 -0.40
N GLU A 128 -15.38 -12.04 -1.00
CA GLU A 128 -15.53 -12.81 -2.24
C GLU A 128 -15.25 -11.97 -3.49
N PHE A 129 -15.21 -10.63 -3.38
CA PHE A 129 -15.06 -9.72 -4.52
C PHE A 129 -13.82 -10.06 -5.38
N ALA A 130 -12.67 -10.25 -4.74
CA ALA A 130 -11.43 -10.60 -5.43
C ALA A 130 -11.41 -12.04 -5.99
N LEU A 131 -12.33 -12.90 -5.56
CA LEU A 131 -12.45 -14.29 -6.03
C LEU A 131 -13.40 -14.42 -7.22
N GLN A 132 -14.04 -13.33 -7.65
CA GLN A 132 -14.93 -13.34 -8.80
C GLN A 132 -14.18 -13.62 -10.11
N ASN A 133 -14.87 -14.28 -11.06
CA ASN A 133 -14.28 -14.68 -12.33
C ASN A 133 -13.65 -13.51 -13.12
N ASN A 134 -14.27 -12.33 -13.13
CA ASN A 134 -13.69 -11.18 -13.82
C ASN A 134 -12.43 -10.66 -13.11
N PHE A 135 -12.38 -10.68 -11.79
CA PHE A 135 -11.17 -10.32 -11.05
C PHE A 135 -10.00 -11.26 -11.41
N GLN A 136 -10.26 -12.57 -11.48
CA GLN A 136 -9.26 -13.56 -11.93
C GLN A 136 -8.75 -13.29 -13.35
N LYS A 137 -9.64 -12.87 -14.25
CA LYS A 137 -9.25 -12.45 -15.61
C LYS A 137 -8.37 -11.21 -15.58
N GLY A 138 -8.71 -10.21 -14.77
CA GLY A 138 -7.90 -8.99 -14.61
C GLY A 138 -6.50 -9.30 -14.06
N LEU A 139 -6.39 -10.21 -13.08
CA LEU A 139 -5.10 -10.68 -12.57
C LEU A 139 -4.26 -11.36 -13.66
N LYS A 140 -4.86 -12.16 -14.54
CA LYS A 140 -4.12 -12.75 -15.67
C LYS A 140 -3.53 -11.68 -16.59
N VAL A 141 -4.27 -10.61 -16.85
CA VAL A 141 -3.75 -9.48 -17.65
C VAL A 141 -2.57 -8.81 -16.94
N LEU A 142 -2.64 -8.61 -15.62
CA LEU A 142 -1.50 -8.07 -14.85
C LEU A 142 -0.27 -8.98 -14.92
N ALA A 143 -0.45 -10.30 -14.83
CA ALA A 143 0.64 -11.25 -14.96
C ALA A 143 1.27 -11.20 -16.36
N ASP A 144 0.44 -11.10 -17.41
CA ASP A 144 0.94 -11.01 -18.79
C ASP A 144 1.72 -9.71 -19.06
N LEU A 145 1.50 -8.67 -18.26
CA LEU A 145 2.17 -7.36 -18.37
C LEU A 145 3.26 -7.14 -17.31
N ASP A 146 3.58 -8.16 -16.49
CA ASP A 146 4.51 -8.08 -15.37
C ASP A 146 4.25 -6.84 -14.48
N LEU A 147 2.98 -6.63 -14.11
CA LEU A 147 2.56 -5.55 -13.21
C LEU A 147 2.23 -6.13 -11.82
N PRO A 148 3.01 -5.80 -10.78
CA PRO A 148 2.67 -6.12 -9.39
C PRO A 148 1.31 -5.54 -8.98
N PHE A 149 0.63 -6.29 -8.11
CA PHE A 149 -0.67 -5.92 -7.57
C PHE A 149 -0.59 -5.65 -6.07
N ASP A 150 -0.78 -4.40 -5.68
CA ASP A 150 -0.92 -3.98 -4.29
C ASP A 150 -2.33 -4.34 -3.78
N VAL A 151 -2.36 -5.06 -2.67
CA VAL A 151 -3.56 -5.61 -2.04
C VAL A 151 -3.77 -4.94 -0.69
N CYS A 152 -4.81 -4.10 -0.61
CA CYS A 152 -5.22 -3.47 0.64
C CYS A 152 -6.60 -3.97 1.08
N VAL A 153 -6.64 -4.56 2.27
CA VAL A 153 -7.80 -5.25 2.89
C VAL A 153 -8.04 -4.67 4.29
N LYS A 154 -9.20 -4.96 4.91
CA LYS A 154 -9.59 -4.43 6.22
C LYS A 154 -9.78 -5.46 7.32
N ASN A 155 -9.87 -6.76 7.01
CA ASN A 155 -10.23 -7.76 8.02
C ASN A 155 -9.73 -9.18 7.69
N ASN A 156 -9.84 -10.05 8.70
CA ASN A 156 -9.43 -11.45 8.63
C ASN A 156 -10.15 -12.29 7.57
N ASN A 157 -11.42 -12.01 7.27
CA ASN A 157 -12.16 -12.73 6.23
C ASN A 157 -11.58 -12.41 4.84
N GLN A 158 -11.22 -11.15 4.61
CA GLN A 158 -10.55 -10.74 3.38
C GLN A 158 -9.15 -11.34 3.30
N LEU A 159 -8.36 -11.36 4.39
CA LEU A 159 -7.05 -12.03 4.38
C LEU A 159 -7.16 -13.52 4.02
N SER A 160 -8.17 -14.22 4.56
CA SER A 160 -8.44 -15.61 4.18
C SER A 160 -8.79 -15.76 2.70
N ALA A 161 -9.52 -14.81 2.12
CA ALA A 161 -9.78 -14.78 0.68
C ALA A 161 -8.51 -14.49 -0.14
N ILE A 162 -7.65 -13.57 0.32
CA ILE A 162 -6.36 -13.28 -0.32
C ILE A 162 -5.46 -14.50 -0.33
N SER A 163 -5.41 -15.29 0.75
CA SER A 163 -4.68 -16.56 0.76
C SER A 163 -5.09 -17.48 -0.39
N LYS A 164 -6.39 -17.59 -0.68
CA LYS A 164 -6.89 -18.41 -1.82
C LYS A 164 -6.52 -17.75 -3.15
N LEU A 165 -6.64 -16.43 -3.23
CA LEU A 165 -6.33 -15.66 -4.44
C LEU A 165 -4.88 -15.85 -4.89
N VAL A 166 -3.92 -15.69 -3.96
CA VAL A 166 -2.49 -15.77 -4.28
C VAL A 166 -2.07 -17.17 -4.69
N GLN A 167 -2.64 -18.21 -4.07
CA GLN A 167 -2.41 -19.61 -4.43
C GLN A 167 -2.96 -19.96 -5.82
N GLN A 168 -4.02 -19.29 -6.27
CA GLN A 168 -4.60 -19.50 -7.61
C GLN A 168 -3.85 -18.74 -8.71
N ASN A 169 -2.96 -17.81 -8.36
CA ASN A 169 -2.37 -16.83 -9.27
C ASN A 169 -0.85 -16.71 -9.07
N GLU A 170 -0.14 -17.84 -9.07
CA GLU A 170 1.31 -17.92 -8.79
C GLU A 170 2.18 -17.09 -9.76
N ARG A 171 1.68 -16.75 -10.96
CA ARG A 171 2.40 -15.89 -11.93
C ARG A 171 2.37 -14.40 -11.56
N ASN A 172 1.44 -13.97 -10.72
CA ASN A 172 1.32 -12.58 -10.31
C ASN A 172 2.28 -12.28 -9.16
N ILE A 173 2.81 -11.06 -9.09
CA ILE A 173 3.45 -10.55 -7.88
C ILE A 173 2.41 -9.78 -7.07
N PHE A 174 2.26 -10.14 -5.80
CA PHE A 174 1.34 -9.47 -4.87
C PHE A 174 2.13 -8.71 -3.82
N ILE A 175 1.66 -7.52 -3.47
CA ILE A 175 2.20 -6.70 -2.39
C ILE A 175 1.09 -6.48 -1.37
N LEU A 176 1.15 -7.17 -0.24
CA LEU A 176 0.21 -7.00 0.86
C LEU A 176 0.50 -5.68 1.58
N ASP A 177 -0.45 -4.75 1.53
CA ASP A 177 -0.34 -3.46 2.21
C ASP A 177 -0.51 -3.62 3.73
N HIS A 178 0.20 -2.77 4.49
CA HIS A 178 0.00 -2.51 5.91
C HIS A 178 -0.11 -3.74 6.84
N PHE A 179 0.77 -4.74 6.71
CA PHE A 179 0.67 -5.99 7.48
C PHE A 179 -0.67 -6.72 7.30
N GLY A 180 -1.46 -6.41 6.27
CA GLY A 180 -2.83 -6.90 6.13
C GLY A 180 -3.84 -6.27 7.09
N LYS A 181 -3.54 -5.08 7.64
CA LYS A 181 -4.38 -4.29 8.57
C LYS A 181 -4.92 -5.12 9.75
N PRO A 182 -4.04 -5.63 10.64
CA PRO A 182 -4.48 -6.29 11.86
C PRO A 182 -5.31 -5.36 12.73
N ASN A 183 -6.33 -5.90 13.41
CA ASN A 183 -7.05 -5.18 14.46
C ASN A 183 -6.20 -5.10 15.74
N VAL A 184 -5.28 -4.13 15.81
CA VAL A 184 -4.34 -4.03 16.94
C VAL A 184 -5.09 -3.66 18.21
N GLY A 185 -5.12 -4.61 19.14
CA GLY A 185 -5.77 -4.45 20.44
C GLY A 185 -7.26 -4.75 20.49
N GLY A 186 -7.91 -5.02 19.35
CA GLY A 186 -9.34 -5.35 19.30
C GLY A 186 -9.66 -6.85 19.43
N GLY A 187 -8.67 -7.67 19.77
CA GLY A 187 -8.76 -9.13 19.65
C GLY A 187 -8.49 -9.58 18.21
N GLU A 188 -8.37 -10.89 17.97
CA GLU A 188 -8.07 -11.51 16.66
C GLU A 188 -6.58 -11.60 16.24
N PHE A 189 -5.63 -11.37 17.15
CA PHE A 189 -4.20 -11.54 16.85
C PHE A 189 -3.87 -12.91 16.24
N ASP A 190 -4.35 -14.01 16.85
CA ASP A 190 -4.07 -15.36 16.36
C ASP A 190 -4.69 -15.64 14.99
N LEU A 191 -5.88 -15.08 14.72
CA LEU A 191 -6.53 -15.20 13.41
C LEU A 191 -5.72 -14.48 12.33
N TRP A 192 -5.30 -13.24 12.62
CA TRP A 192 -4.45 -12.45 11.73
C TRP A 192 -3.12 -13.17 11.48
N LYS A 193 -2.46 -13.64 12.54
CA LYS A 193 -1.20 -14.37 12.47
C LYS A 193 -1.33 -15.60 11.56
N ASN A 194 -2.36 -16.41 11.75
CA ASN A 194 -2.58 -17.61 10.93
C ASN A 194 -2.79 -17.25 9.45
N ASN A 195 -3.57 -16.22 9.16
CA ASN A 195 -3.79 -15.75 7.80
C ASN A 195 -2.49 -15.24 7.15
N ILE A 196 -1.70 -14.46 7.88
CA ILE A 196 -0.41 -13.96 7.42
C ILE A 196 0.57 -15.10 7.11
N GLN A 197 0.66 -16.07 8.00
CA GLN A 197 1.51 -17.25 7.81
C GLN A 197 1.06 -18.07 6.59
N GLU A 198 -0.25 -18.20 6.37
CA GLU A 198 -0.78 -18.89 5.19
C GLU A 198 -0.48 -18.15 3.89
N ILE A 199 -0.68 -16.83 3.84
CA ILE A 199 -0.35 -15.99 2.68
C ILE A 199 1.15 -16.08 2.37
N ALA A 200 2.00 -16.00 3.41
CA ALA A 200 3.44 -15.98 3.26
C ALA A 200 4.05 -17.27 2.68
N LYS A 201 3.30 -18.39 2.67
CA LYS A 201 3.69 -19.63 1.97
C LYS A 201 3.82 -19.44 0.46
N SER A 202 3.14 -18.45 -0.10
CA SER A 202 3.22 -18.12 -1.52
C SER A 202 4.42 -17.20 -1.76
N GLU A 203 5.44 -17.70 -2.47
CA GLU A 203 6.72 -17.00 -2.65
C GLU A 203 6.60 -15.70 -3.48
N ASN A 204 5.54 -15.60 -4.27
CA ASN A 204 5.19 -14.44 -5.09
C ASN A 204 4.50 -13.31 -4.32
N VAL A 205 4.39 -13.41 -2.99
CA VAL A 205 3.79 -12.39 -2.12
C VAL A 205 4.85 -11.69 -1.28
N TYR A 206 4.79 -10.36 -1.29
CA TYR A 206 5.58 -9.44 -0.49
C TYR A 206 4.67 -8.72 0.50
N CYS A 207 5.23 -8.20 1.60
CA CYS A 207 4.46 -7.46 2.60
C CYS A 207 5.09 -6.10 2.89
N LYS A 208 4.27 -5.05 2.94
CA LYS A 208 4.73 -3.74 3.39
C LYS A 208 4.67 -3.63 4.91
N PHE A 209 5.81 -3.28 5.50
CA PHE A 209 5.91 -2.78 6.86
C PHE A 209 5.46 -1.32 6.89
N SER A 210 4.15 -1.11 6.95
CA SER A 210 3.51 0.21 6.85
C SER A 210 2.18 0.27 7.60
N GLY A 211 1.63 1.47 7.82
CA GLY A 211 0.24 1.69 8.27
C GLY A 211 -0.16 1.16 9.66
N LEU A 212 0.72 0.48 10.39
CA LEU A 212 0.32 -0.23 11.61
C LEU A 212 -0.13 0.70 12.76
N LEU A 213 0.40 1.94 12.80
CA LEU A 213 0.06 2.93 13.83
C LEU A 213 -1.40 3.39 13.75
N THR A 214 -1.99 3.42 12.56
CA THR A 214 -3.40 3.81 12.36
C THR A 214 -4.38 2.69 12.65
N GLU A 215 -3.89 1.46 12.77
CA GLU A 215 -4.71 0.28 13.15
C GLU A 215 -4.77 0.06 14.67
N MET A 216 -4.04 0.86 15.46
CA MET A 216 -4.06 0.80 16.91
C MET A 216 -5.38 1.30 17.49
N SER A 217 -6.03 0.48 18.31
CA SER A 217 -7.23 0.88 19.05
C SER A 217 -6.90 1.48 20.41
N GLY A 218 -7.36 2.71 20.65
CA GLY A 218 -7.24 3.40 21.94
C GLY A 218 -5.81 3.85 22.29
N ALA A 219 -5.58 4.24 23.55
CA ALA A 219 -4.32 4.79 24.04
C ALA A 219 -3.29 3.67 24.38
N GLN A 220 -2.96 2.82 23.41
CA GLN A 220 -2.00 1.73 23.60
C GLN A 220 -0.56 2.20 23.44
N LYS A 221 0.38 1.53 24.10
CA LYS A 221 1.81 1.81 23.90
C LYS A 221 2.29 1.18 22.60
N VAL A 222 3.19 1.84 21.88
CA VAL A 222 3.77 1.34 20.62
C VAL A 222 4.43 -0.04 20.75
N ASP A 223 4.91 -0.40 21.94
CA ASP A 223 5.51 -1.72 22.21
C ASP A 223 4.58 -2.91 21.90
N VAL A 224 3.25 -2.70 21.91
CA VAL A 224 2.26 -3.72 21.51
C VAL A 224 2.38 -4.13 20.05
N LEU A 225 3.08 -3.35 19.23
CA LEU A 225 3.28 -3.63 17.81
C LEU A 225 4.38 -4.67 17.55
N SER A 226 5.30 -4.88 18.50
CA SER A 226 6.48 -5.75 18.32
C SER A 226 6.12 -7.16 17.81
N PRO A 227 5.10 -7.85 18.38
CA PRO A 227 4.71 -9.17 17.89
C PRO A 227 4.23 -9.18 16.43
N TYR A 228 3.66 -8.08 15.93
CA TYR A 228 3.22 -7.99 14.54
C TYR A 228 4.40 -7.90 13.58
N PHE A 229 5.43 -7.12 13.95
CA PHE A 229 6.69 -7.06 13.20
C PHE A 229 7.38 -8.42 13.17
N ASP A 230 7.48 -9.09 14.32
CA ASP A 230 8.13 -10.40 14.43
C ASP A 230 7.42 -11.44 13.55
N ILE A 231 6.08 -11.52 13.62
CA ILE A 231 5.31 -12.47 12.81
C ILE A 231 5.51 -12.25 11.31
N VAL A 232 5.46 -11.01 10.82
CA VAL A 232 5.65 -10.77 9.38
C VAL A 232 7.11 -10.99 8.97
N LEU A 233 8.09 -10.60 9.80
CA LEU A 233 9.51 -10.86 9.56
C LEU A 233 9.82 -12.35 9.47
N GLU A 234 9.31 -13.15 10.41
CA GLU A 234 9.49 -14.61 10.44
C GLU A 234 8.78 -15.29 9.27
N SER A 235 7.59 -14.82 8.89
CA SER A 235 6.77 -15.47 7.85
C SER A 235 7.27 -15.15 6.44
N PHE A 236 7.54 -13.88 6.14
CA PHE A 236 7.95 -13.46 4.80
C PHE A 236 9.47 -13.53 4.59
N GLY A 237 10.25 -13.35 5.65
CA GLY A 237 11.69 -13.15 5.59
C GLY A 237 12.04 -11.75 5.07
N SER A 238 13.26 -11.29 5.42
CA SER A 238 13.72 -9.93 5.13
C SER A 238 13.78 -9.56 3.63
N LYS A 239 13.80 -10.55 2.73
CA LYS A 239 13.83 -10.34 1.27
C LYS A 239 12.47 -10.02 0.66
N ARG A 240 11.36 -10.28 1.38
CA ARG A 240 9.99 -10.06 0.88
C ARG A 240 9.24 -9.00 1.68
N ILE A 241 9.99 -8.13 2.35
CA ILE A 241 9.46 -7.05 3.16
C ILE A 241 9.90 -5.71 2.57
N LEU A 242 8.95 -4.80 2.48
CA LEU A 242 9.16 -3.43 1.99
C LEU A 242 8.81 -2.46 3.11
N TYR A 243 9.66 -1.47 3.39
CA TYR A 243 9.31 -0.40 4.32
C TYR A 243 8.35 0.58 3.65
N GLY A 244 7.35 1.08 4.37
CA GLY A 244 6.52 2.20 3.91
C GLY A 244 6.00 3.01 5.09
N CYS A 245 6.07 4.34 5.04
CA CYS A 245 5.63 5.15 6.18
C CYS A 245 4.11 5.39 6.19
N ASP A 246 3.44 5.24 5.06
CA ASP A 246 2.02 5.55 4.88
C ASP A 246 1.69 7.05 5.07
N TRP A 247 2.65 7.93 4.78
CA TRP A 247 2.44 9.38 4.86
C TRP A 247 1.49 9.86 3.76
N PRO A 248 0.58 10.81 4.06
CA PRO A 248 0.40 11.51 5.33
C PRO A 248 -0.65 10.83 6.25
N VAL A 249 -1.20 9.68 5.86
CA VAL A 249 -2.21 8.94 6.64
C VAL A 249 -1.68 8.57 8.02
N CYS A 250 -0.38 8.27 8.13
CA CYS A 250 0.30 8.03 9.40
C CYS A 250 0.11 9.15 10.44
N ASN A 251 -0.17 10.39 10.01
CA ASN A 251 -0.40 11.54 10.90
C ASN A 251 -1.72 11.43 11.67
N LEU A 252 -2.66 10.56 11.25
CA LEU A 252 -3.92 10.32 11.96
C LEU A 252 -3.72 9.65 13.32
N GLY A 253 -2.63 8.91 13.50
CA GLY A 253 -2.36 8.17 14.74
C GLY A 253 -2.04 9.07 15.95
N GLY A 254 -1.74 10.35 15.75
CA GLY A 254 -1.43 11.28 16.84
C GLY A 254 -0.10 10.97 17.56
N TRP A 255 0.84 10.32 16.87
CA TRP A 255 2.12 9.85 17.43
C TRP A 255 3.32 10.77 17.10
N LEU A 256 3.07 11.92 16.46
CA LEU A 256 4.07 12.93 16.10
C LEU A 256 4.06 14.11 17.09
#